data_AF-A0A9P0BE47-F1
#
_entry.id   AF-A0A9P0BE47-F1
#
_cell.length_a   1.000
_cell.length_b   1.000
_cell.length_c   1.000
_cell.angle_alpha   90.00
_cell.angle_beta   90.00
_cell.angle_gamma   90.00
#
_symmetry.space_group_name_H-M   'P 1'
#
loop_
_entity.id
_entity.type
_entity.pdbx_description
1 polymer ?
#
loop_
_entity_poly.entity_id
_entity_poly.type
_entity_poly.pdbx_seq_one_letter_code
_entity_poly.pdbx_strand_id
1 'polypeptide(L)'
;MQQSSQDETETSTKPKFNENLKSAFKHVGGVAANSELSVAVGIDILEQGGSAADSAIATLLMDGICNPQSMGLGGGFLCTHYQQNSATVECLNAREYAPIRAKGDLFDNLFPIVGGLSVCVPGELQGYWDLHQKYGKLEWGKVLEPAIFYCKNGIPISKYCGSFIESRRSQIMESPTLKYYTHRVTTSMVQENKKHVSKRQRRTYRTR
;
A
#
# COMPACT_ATOMS: atom_id res chain seq x y z
N MET A 1 -7.10 76.18 -5.42
CA MET A 1 -6.73 75.03 -6.27
C MET A 1 -6.14 73.94 -5.37
N GLN A 2 -7.00 73.06 -4.86
CA GLN A 2 -6.60 71.81 -4.24
C GLN A 2 -6.82 70.72 -5.28
N GLN A 3 -5.75 70.01 -5.65
CA GLN A 3 -5.85 68.80 -6.46
C GLN A 3 -5.55 67.62 -5.55
N SER A 4 -6.60 66.80 -5.40
CA SER A 4 -6.64 65.48 -4.82
C SER A 4 -5.80 64.49 -5.63
N SER A 5 -4.93 63.74 -4.94
CA SER A 5 -4.40 62.47 -5.44
C SER A 5 -4.80 61.39 -4.44
N GLN A 6 -5.74 60.55 -4.86
CA GLN A 6 -6.22 59.38 -4.13
C GLN A 6 -5.11 58.32 -4.12
N ASP A 7 -4.77 57.84 -2.94
CA ASP A 7 -3.90 56.68 -2.75
C ASP A 7 -4.83 55.49 -2.45
N GLU A 8 -5.13 54.70 -3.48
CA GLU A 8 -5.92 53.47 -3.38
C GLU A 8 -5.08 52.41 -2.66
N THR A 9 -5.31 52.26 -1.36
CA THR A 9 -4.79 51.12 -0.61
C THR A 9 -5.73 49.92 -0.82
N GLU A 10 -5.43 49.12 -1.84
CA GLU A 10 -5.96 47.76 -1.99
C GLU A 10 -5.63 46.94 -0.74
N THR A 11 -6.61 46.82 0.16
CA THR A 11 -6.55 45.89 1.27
C THR A 11 -6.76 44.48 0.72
N SER A 12 -5.65 43.80 0.43
CA SER A 12 -5.58 42.38 0.13
C SER A 12 -6.18 41.58 1.31
N THR A 13 -7.48 41.34 1.23
CA THR A 13 -8.20 40.49 2.18
C THR A 13 -7.82 39.05 1.88
N LYS A 14 -6.92 38.48 2.72
CA LYS A 14 -6.63 37.04 2.71
C LYS A 14 -7.97 36.28 2.70
N PRO A 15 -8.16 35.30 1.81
CA PRO A 15 -9.42 34.56 1.74
C PRO A 15 -9.68 33.93 3.11
N LYS A 16 -10.77 34.36 3.76
CA LYS A 16 -11.23 33.76 5.02
C LYS A 16 -11.68 32.34 4.71
N PHE A 17 -11.00 31.37 5.30
CA PHE A 17 -11.36 29.96 5.21
C PHE A 17 -12.78 29.80 5.78
N ASN A 18 -13.74 29.42 4.93
CA ASN A 18 -15.14 29.32 5.32
C ASN A 18 -15.33 28.09 6.23
N GLU A 19 -15.57 28.31 7.52
CA GLU A 19 -15.77 27.23 8.50
C GLU A 19 -16.95 26.31 8.15
N ASN A 20 -17.90 26.79 7.34
CA ASN A 20 -19.05 25.99 6.88
C ASN A 20 -18.69 24.92 5.83
N LEU A 21 -17.49 24.98 5.23
CA LEU A 21 -16.99 23.90 4.35
C LEU A 21 -16.68 22.61 5.12
N LYS A 22 -16.49 22.66 6.44
CA LYS A 22 -16.29 21.45 7.27
C LYS A 22 -17.50 20.51 7.23
N SER A 23 -18.70 21.03 6.99
CA SER A 23 -19.94 20.24 6.95
C SER A 23 -20.20 19.55 5.61
N ALA A 24 -19.53 19.97 4.54
CA ALA A 24 -19.70 19.41 3.20
C ALA A 24 -18.87 18.13 2.96
N PHE A 25 -17.84 17.91 3.78
CA PHE A 25 -17.06 16.68 3.79
C PHE A 25 -17.52 15.84 4.96
N LYS A 26 -18.20 14.72 4.69
CA LYS A 26 -18.41 13.69 5.70
C LYS A 26 -17.02 13.13 6.03
N HIS A 27 -16.37 13.63 7.08
CA HIS A 27 -15.03 13.20 7.47
C HIS A 27 -15.16 11.76 8.01
N VAL A 28 -14.98 10.77 7.15
CA VAL A 28 -15.09 9.33 7.48
C VAL A 28 -13.83 8.76 8.15
N GLY A 29 -12.79 9.57 8.31
CA GLY A 29 -11.51 9.20 8.91
C GLY A 29 -10.34 9.61 8.02
N GLY A 30 -9.14 9.15 8.36
CA GLY A 30 -7.92 9.38 7.58
C GLY A 30 -7.11 8.09 7.45
N VAL A 31 -6.43 7.94 6.31
CA VAL A 31 -5.57 6.79 5.99
C VAL A 31 -4.22 7.31 5.52
N ALA A 32 -3.14 6.70 6.00
CA ALA A 32 -1.78 6.95 5.55
C ALA A 32 -1.11 5.62 5.23
N ALA A 33 -0.51 5.51 4.03
CA ALA A 33 0.12 4.29 3.52
C ALA A 33 1.23 4.62 2.52
N ASN A 34 1.93 3.61 2.01
CA ASN A 34 3.11 3.80 1.15
C ASN A 34 2.78 4.12 -0.32
N SER A 35 1.50 4.03 -0.70
CA SER A 35 1.02 4.27 -2.06
C SER A 35 -0.25 5.12 -2.04
N GLU A 36 -0.33 6.10 -2.93
CA GLU A 36 -1.54 6.92 -3.15
C GLU A 36 -2.76 6.04 -3.47
N LEU A 37 -2.54 4.93 -4.18
CA LEU A 37 -3.62 4.01 -4.53
C LEU A 37 -4.14 3.23 -3.30
N SER A 38 -3.25 2.79 -2.42
CA SER A 38 -3.62 2.10 -1.18
C SER A 38 -4.36 3.02 -0.21
N VAL A 39 -3.95 4.29 -0.16
CA VAL A 39 -4.66 5.35 0.60
C VAL A 39 -6.06 5.56 0.04
N ALA A 40 -6.19 5.72 -1.29
CA ALA A 40 -7.48 5.92 -1.93
C ALA A 40 -8.46 4.77 -1.67
N VAL A 41 -8.00 3.52 -1.76
CA VAL A 41 -8.81 2.33 -1.45
C VAL A 41 -9.20 2.29 0.03
N GLY A 42 -8.30 2.62 0.93
CA GLY A 42 -8.62 2.69 2.37
C GLY A 42 -9.68 3.73 2.70
N ILE A 43 -9.60 4.90 2.07
CA ILE A 43 -10.59 5.97 2.22
C ILE A 43 -11.94 5.52 1.66
N ASP A 44 -11.99 4.93 0.47
CA ASP A 44 -13.22 4.42 -0.15
C ASP A 44 -13.94 3.40 0.75
N ILE A 45 -13.20 2.50 1.40
CA ILE A 45 -13.76 1.55 2.37
C ILE A 45 -14.38 2.27 3.59
N LEU A 46 -13.77 3.35 4.08
CA LEU A 46 -14.36 4.18 5.14
C LEU A 46 -15.62 4.91 4.64
N GLU A 47 -15.61 5.43 3.42
CA GLU A 47 -16.75 6.10 2.79
C GLU A 47 -17.95 5.17 2.60
N GLN A 48 -17.68 3.89 2.33
CA GLN A 48 -18.68 2.81 2.28
C GLN A 48 -19.21 2.40 3.66
N GLY A 49 -18.72 2.98 4.75
CA GLY A 49 -19.17 2.70 6.12
C GLY A 49 -18.43 1.55 6.80
N GLY A 50 -17.29 1.12 6.25
CA GLY A 50 -16.41 0.13 6.87
C GLY A 50 -15.78 0.63 8.16
N SER A 51 -15.26 -0.30 8.95
CA SER A 51 -14.52 0.03 10.15
C SER A 51 -13.08 0.44 9.84
N ALA A 52 -12.37 0.95 10.85
CA ALA A 52 -10.92 1.15 10.76
C ALA A 52 -10.17 -0.16 10.44
N ALA A 53 -10.69 -1.32 10.88
CA ALA A 53 -10.12 -2.62 10.55
C ALA A 53 -10.34 -2.97 9.07
N ASP A 54 -11.56 -2.79 8.54
CA ASP A 54 -11.84 -3.02 7.12
C ASP A 54 -10.94 -2.15 6.22
N SER A 55 -10.86 -0.86 6.55
CA SER A 55 -10.02 0.10 5.84
C SER A 55 -8.55 -0.30 5.89
N ALA A 56 -8.02 -0.65 7.07
CA ALA A 56 -6.65 -1.09 7.22
C ALA A 56 -6.36 -2.35 6.39
N ILE A 57 -7.25 -3.35 6.39
CA ILE A 57 -7.05 -4.59 5.63
C ILE A 57 -7.03 -4.31 4.13
N ALA A 58 -7.99 -3.54 3.61
CA ALA A 58 -8.02 -3.19 2.19
C ALA A 58 -6.78 -2.38 1.76
N THR A 59 -6.34 -1.44 2.60
CA THR A 59 -5.11 -0.68 2.38
C THR A 59 -3.87 -1.58 2.37
N LEU A 60 -3.73 -2.50 3.32
CA LEU A 60 -2.57 -3.40 3.43
C LEU A 60 -2.52 -4.39 2.25
N LEU A 61 -3.66 -4.90 1.79
CA LEU A 61 -3.75 -5.71 0.58
C LEU A 61 -3.25 -4.92 -0.65
N MET A 62 -3.67 -3.67 -0.79
CA MET A 62 -3.21 -2.81 -1.88
C MET A 62 -1.73 -2.45 -1.75
N ASP A 63 -1.22 -2.21 -0.54
CA ASP A 63 0.20 -1.93 -0.33
C ASP A 63 1.07 -3.15 -0.67
N GLY A 64 0.61 -4.37 -0.39
CA GLY A 64 1.27 -5.61 -0.85
C GLY A 64 1.29 -5.75 -2.38
N ILE A 65 0.29 -5.22 -3.10
CA ILE A 65 0.27 -5.19 -4.57
C ILE A 65 1.18 -4.08 -5.12
N CYS A 66 1.12 -2.89 -4.53
CA CYS A 66 1.90 -1.72 -4.96
C CYS A 66 3.40 -1.82 -4.62
N ASN A 67 3.71 -2.45 -3.49
CA ASN A 67 5.05 -2.55 -2.93
C ASN A 67 5.40 -4.00 -2.54
N PRO A 68 5.39 -4.94 -3.52
CA PRO A 68 5.53 -6.38 -3.25
C PRO A 68 6.91 -6.76 -2.69
N GLN A 69 7.92 -5.90 -2.82
CA GLN A 69 9.24 -6.09 -2.22
C GLN A 69 9.26 -5.88 -0.69
N SER A 70 8.21 -5.27 -0.13
CA SER A 70 8.19 -4.83 1.27
C SER A 70 7.29 -5.69 2.15
N MET A 71 6.09 -6.05 1.66
CA MET A 71 5.08 -6.78 2.43
C MET A 71 4.12 -7.54 1.51
N GLY A 72 3.28 -8.41 2.08
CA GLY A 72 2.20 -9.07 1.36
C GLY A 72 1.76 -10.39 2.03
N LEU A 73 0.83 -11.10 1.39
CA LEU A 73 0.20 -12.31 1.94
C LEU A 73 1.18 -13.45 2.29
N GLY A 74 2.41 -13.41 1.78
CA GLY A 74 3.47 -14.37 2.11
C GLY A 74 4.23 -14.07 3.40
N GLY A 75 3.90 -12.99 4.13
CA GLY A 75 4.56 -12.56 5.35
C GLY A 75 3.67 -12.63 6.60
N GLY A 76 3.82 -11.64 7.47
CA GLY A 76 3.04 -11.47 8.68
C GLY A 76 3.20 -10.08 9.29
N PHE A 77 2.24 -9.67 10.11
CA PHE A 77 2.15 -8.30 10.63
C PHE A 77 1.85 -8.26 12.14
N LEU A 78 2.06 -7.09 12.72
CA LEU A 78 1.54 -6.72 14.05
C LEU A 78 0.54 -5.59 13.86
N CYS A 79 -0.58 -5.63 14.57
CA CYS A 79 -1.57 -4.57 14.57
C CYS A 79 -1.85 -4.12 15.99
N THR A 80 -1.83 -2.80 16.21
CA THR A 80 -2.31 -2.17 17.44
C THR A 80 -3.64 -1.51 17.13
N HIS A 81 -4.70 -1.95 17.79
CA HIS A 81 -6.05 -1.49 17.56
C HIS A 81 -6.59 -0.80 18.82
N TYR A 82 -7.01 0.45 18.68
CA TYR A 82 -7.69 1.20 19.74
C TYR A 82 -9.20 1.18 19.52
N GLN A 83 -9.93 0.71 20.52
CA GLN A 83 -11.39 0.75 20.54
C GLN A 83 -11.87 1.94 21.36
N GLN A 84 -12.52 2.90 20.70
CA GLN A 84 -12.98 4.12 21.35
C GLN A 84 -14.06 3.87 22.41
N ASN A 85 -15.02 2.97 22.12
CA ASN A 85 -16.18 2.74 23.01
C ASN A 85 -15.77 2.17 24.38
N SER A 86 -14.77 1.30 24.40
CA SER A 86 -14.22 0.68 25.62
C SER A 86 -12.98 1.39 26.16
N ALA A 87 -12.42 2.35 25.40
CA ALA A 87 -11.12 2.97 25.67
C ALA A 87 -9.99 1.94 25.87
N THR A 88 -10.03 0.82 25.14
CA THR A 88 -9.03 -0.26 25.23
C THR A 88 -8.11 -0.29 24.02
N VAL A 89 -6.86 -0.70 24.26
CA VAL A 89 -5.89 -1.03 23.22
C VAL A 89 -5.69 -2.53 23.20
N GLU A 90 -5.75 -3.11 22.03
CA GLU A 90 -5.43 -4.51 21.80
C GLU A 90 -4.35 -4.64 20.73
N CYS A 91 -3.53 -5.68 20.85
CA CYS A 91 -2.52 -6.01 19.86
C CYS A 91 -2.83 -7.38 19.25
N LEU A 92 -2.89 -7.43 17.92
CA LEU A 92 -2.93 -8.68 17.16
C LEU A 92 -1.51 -9.02 16.70
N ASN A 93 -1.04 -10.22 17.05
CA ASN A 93 0.21 -10.76 16.57
C ASN A 93 -0.04 -11.81 15.48
N ALA A 94 0.13 -11.40 14.24
CA ALA A 94 0.06 -12.25 13.05
C ALA A 94 1.43 -12.34 12.36
N ARG A 95 2.53 -12.26 13.14
CA ARG A 95 3.89 -12.50 12.63
C ARG A 95 4.04 -13.95 12.21
N GLU A 96 5.02 -14.20 11.34
CA GLU A 96 5.32 -15.54 10.89
C GLU A 96 5.87 -16.40 12.04
N TYR A 97 5.64 -17.71 11.95
CA TYR A 97 6.13 -18.67 12.93
C TYR A 97 7.08 -19.68 12.27
N ALA A 98 8.04 -20.18 13.05
CA ALA A 98 8.91 -21.26 12.58
C ALA A 98 8.06 -22.50 12.21
N PRO A 99 8.32 -23.16 11.06
CA PRO A 99 7.62 -24.39 10.70
C PRO A 99 7.79 -25.46 11.78
N ILE A 100 6.80 -26.35 11.95
CA ILE A 100 6.81 -27.39 13.01
C ILE A 100 8.02 -28.34 12.95
N ARG A 101 8.66 -28.45 11.78
CA ARG A 101 9.86 -29.28 11.56
C ARG A 101 11.17 -28.51 11.71
N ALA A 102 11.13 -27.20 11.98
CA ALA A 102 12.32 -26.41 12.23
C ALA A 102 12.96 -26.83 13.56
N LYS A 103 14.27 -26.98 13.56
CA LYS A 103 15.07 -27.34 14.74
C LYS A 103 16.04 -26.21 15.06
N GLY A 104 16.46 -26.10 16.32
CA GLY A 104 17.37 -25.04 16.78
C GLY A 104 18.76 -25.06 16.11
N ASP A 105 19.17 -26.22 15.60
CA ASP A 105 20.43 -26.49 14.91
C ASP A 105 20.27 -26.51 13.37
N LEU A 106 19.12 -26.10 12.83
CA LEU A 106 18.83 -26.20 11.40
C LEU A 106 19.80 -25.42 10.51
N PHE A 107 20.41 -24.36 11.06
CA PHE A 107 21.35 -23.50 10.38
C PHE A 107 22.55 -23.33 11.30
N ASP A 108 23.68 -23.97 10.96
CA ASP A 108 24.96 -23.91 11.71
C ASP A 108 25.55 -22.48 11.71
N ASN A 109 24.84 -21.53 12.33
CA ASN A 109 25.09 -20.09 12.42
C ASN A 109 24.93 -19.27 11.11
N LEU A 110 24.51 -19.88 10.00
CA LEU A 110 24.25 -19.16 8.74
C LEU A 110 22.78 -19.29 8.30
N PHE A 111 21.97 -18.28 8.62
CA PHE A 111 20.58 -18.24 8.19
C PHE A 111 20.48 -18.03 6.67
N PRO A 112 19.81 -18.93 5.92
CA PRO A 112 19.57 -18.69 4.51
C PRO A 112 18.64 -17.48 4.36
N ILE A 113 19.01 -16.57 3.46
CA ILE A 113 18.19 -15.40 3.09
C ILE A 113 17.43 -15.59 1.76
N VAL A 114 17.70 -16.69 1.05
CA VAL A 114 17.11 -17.03 -0.24
C VAL A 114 16.71 -18.51 -0.24
N GLY A 115 15.56 -18.83 -0.85
CA GLY A 115 15.06 -20.19 -1.03
C GLY A 115 14.02 -20.60 0.01
N GLY A 116 13.38 -21.75 -0.18
CA GLY A 116 12.26 -22.18 0.67
C GLY A 116 12.62 -22.39 2.15
N LEU A 117 13.89 -22.69 2.46
CA LEU A 117 14.35 -22.83 3.85
C LEU A 117 14.39 -21.51 4.62
N SER A 118 14.39 -20.37 3.93
CA SER A 118 14.32 -19.04 4.56
C SER A 118 12.88 -18.59 4.86
N VAL A 119 11.88 -19.42 4.57
CA VAL A 119 10.45 -19.07 4.68
C VAL A 119 9.87 -19.61 5.99
N CYS A 120 9.32 -18.71 6.81
CA CYS A 120 8.48 -19.05 7.95
C CYS A 120 7.02 -19.24 7.51
N VAL A 121 6.17 -19.80 8.38
CA VAL A 121 4.74 -19.97 8.10
C VAL A 121 4.06 -18.60 8.05
N PRO A 122 3.46 -18.18 6.92
CA PRO A 122 2.84 -16.87 6.78
C PRO A 122 1.62 -16.71 7.70
N GLY A 123 1.51 -15.55 8.36
CA GLY A 123 0.41 -15.21 9.26
C GLY A 123 -0.55 -14.15 8.71
N GLU A 124 -0.19 -13.47 7.62
CA GLU A 124 -0.85 -12.25 7.15
C GLU A 124 -2.35 -12.44 6.86
N LEU A 125 -2.73 -13.41 6.03
CA LEU A 125 -4.13 -13.62 5.65
C LEU A 125 -5.01 -14.04 6.84
N GLN A 126 -4.48 -14.90 7.72
CA GLN A 126 -5.17 -15.31 8.94
C GLN A 126 -5.39 -14.11 9.86
N GLY A 127 -4.36 -13.28 10.06
CA GLY A 127 -4.48 -12.07 10.87
C GLY A 127 -5.49 -11.08 10.31
N TYR A 128 -5.57 -10.91 8.99
CA TYR A 128 -6.61 -10.06 8.40
C TYR A 128 -8.01 -10.61 8.67
N TRP A 129 -8.19 -11.93 8.53
CA TRP A 129 -9.45 -12.58 8.84
C TRP A 129 -9.83 -12.41 10.31
N ASP A 130 -8.91 -12.66 11.25
CA ASP A 130 -9.17 -12.52 12.69
C ASP A 130 -9.52 -11.08 13.07
N LEU A 131 -8.81 -10.11 12.49
CA LEU A 131 -9.08 -8.68 12.69
C LEU A 131 -10.46 -8.30 12.13
N HIS A 132 -10.83 -8.80 10.95
CA HIS A 132 -12.12 -8.54 10.33
C HIS A 132 -13.27 -9.22 11.09
N GLN A 133 -13.09 -10.46 11.56
CA GLN A 133 -14.10 -11.14 12.37
C GLN A 133 -14.40 -10.38 13.66
N LYS A 134 -13.39 -9.75 14.25
CA LYS A 134 -13.55 -9.03 15.51
C LYS A 134 -14.06 -7.59 15.34
N TYR A 135 -13.63 -6.89 14.29
CA TYR A 135 -13.84 -5.45 14.14
C TYR A 135 -14.43 -5.02 12.80
N GLY A 136 -14.61 -5.94 11.87
CA GLY A 136 -15.15 -5.67 10.54
C GLY A 136 -16.63 -5.28 10.59
N LYS A 137 -17.03 -4.47 9.62
CA LYS A 137 -18.43 -4.03 9.41
C LYS A 137 -18.94 -4.35 8.02
N LEU A 138 -18.08 -4.28 7.01
CA LEU A 138 -18.44 -4.69 5.65
C LEU A 138 -18.42 -6.21 5.52
N GLU A 139 -19.04 -6.73 4.46
CA GLU A 139 -18.82 -8.12 4.08
C GLU A 139 -17.37 -8.34 3.66
N TRP A 140 -16.76 -9.47 4.05
CA TRP A 140 -15.37 -9.79 3.73
C TRP A 140 -15.04 -9.65 2.24
N GLY A 141 -15.95 -10.08 1.37
CA GLY A 141 -15.80 -9.96 -0.07
C GLY A 141 -15.64 -8.50 -0.54
N LYS A 142 -16.30 -7.55 0.12
CA LYS A 142 -16.19 -6.12 -0.20
C LYS A 142 -14.84 -5.53 0.18
N VAL A 143 -14.25 -5.99 1.28
CA VAL A 143 -12.90 -5.58 1.68
C VAL A 143 -11.83 -6.09 0.69
N LEU A 144 -12.04 -7.28 0.12
CA LEU A 144 -11.11 -7.89 -0.84
C LEU A 144 -11.28 -7.41 -2.30
N GLU A 145 -12.48 -6.93 -2.66
CA GLU A 145 -12.86 -6.59 -4.03
C GLU A 145 -11.85 -5.65 -4.74
N PRO A 146 -11.34 -4.56 -4.12
CA PRO A 146 -10.36 -3.68 -4.76
C PRO A 146 -9.05 -4.39 -5.11
N ALA A 147 -8.52 -5.21 -4.19
CA ALA A 147 -7.28 -5.94 -4.41
C ALA A 147 -7.42 -6.94 -5.58
N ILE A 148 -8.55 -7.66 -5.63
CA ILE A 148 -8.86 -8.59 -6.73
C ILE A 148 -8.94 -7.83 -8.06
N PHE A 149 -9.61 -6.67 -8.08
CA PHE A 149 -9.71 -5.84 -9.27
C PHE A 149 -8.33 -5.42 -9.78
N TYR A 150 -7.47 -4.88 -8.91
CA TYR A 150 -6.15 -4.40 -9.31
C TYR A 150 -5.16 -5.53 -9.65
N CYS A 151 -5.27 -6.70 -9.03
CA CYS A 151 -4.50 -7.88 -9.47
C CYS A 151 -4.86 -8.30 -10.90
N LYS A 152 -6.13 -8.19 -11.30
CA LYS A 152 -6.60 -8.56 -12.65
C LYS A 152 -6.26 -7.48 -13.69
N ASN A 153 -6.45 -6.21 -13.33
CA ASN A 153 -6.33 -5.08 -14.25
C ASN A 153 -4.96 -4.41 -14.23
N GLY A 154 -4.08 -4.80 -13.30
CA GLY A 154 -2.75 -4.23 -13.10
C GLY A 154 -2.78 -2.83 -12.46
N ILE A 155 -1.58 -2.37 -12.08
CA ILE A 155 -1.34 -1.09 -11.42
C ILE A 155 -0.14 -0.37 -12.07
N PRO A 156 -0.07 0.97 -11.98
CA PRO A 156 1.16 1.68 -12.30
C PRO A 156 2.24 1.35 -11.26
N ILE A 157 3.47 1.12 -11.73
CA ILE A 157 4.62 0.84 -10.84
C ILE A 157 5.21 2.16 -10.37
N SER A 158 5.38 2.29 -9.05
CA SER A 158 6.01 3.45 -8.44
C SER A 158 7.50 3.52 -8.80
N LYS A 159 8.09 4.72 -8.79
CA LYS A 159 9.53 4.90 -9.01
C LYS A 159 10.37 4.07 -8.03
N TYR A 160 9.92 3.98 -6.78
CA TYR A 160 10.58 3.23 -5.72
C TYR A 160 10.58 1.73 -6.02
N CYS A 161 9.40 1.12 -6.24
CA CYS A 161 9.28 -0.29 -6.61
C CYS A 161 10.07 -0.61 -7.89
N GLY A 162 9.98 0.28 -8.89
CA GLY A 162 10.74 0.13 -10.13
C GLY A 162 12.25 0.11 -9.93
N SER A 163 12.78 0.96 -9.04
CA SER A 163 14.21 0.95 -8.70
C SER A 163 14.65 -0.33 -7.98
N PHE A 164 13.79 -0.92 -7.14
CA PHE A 164 14.05 -2.20 -6.51
C PHE A 164 14.12 -3.34 -7.53
N ILE A 165 13.14 -3.40 -8.44
CA ILE A 165 13.12 -4.39 -9.53
C ILE A 165 14.39 -4.29 -10.37
N GLU A 166 14.82 -3.07 -10.72
CA GLU A 166 16.07 -2.86 -11.46
C GLU A 166 17.29 -3.34 -10.68
N SER A 167 17.38 -3.00 -9.38
CA SER A 167 18.50 -3.40 -8.53
C SER A 167 18.63 -4.93 -8.37
N ARG A 168 17.53 -5.67 -8.55
CA ARG A 168 17.46 -7.13 -8.45
C ARG A 168 17.27 -7.82 -9.80
N ARG A 169 17.46 -7.11 -10.91
CA ARG A 169 17.19 -7.60 -12.26
C ARG A 169 17.81 -8.97 -12.54
N SER A 170 19.10 -9.16 -12.24
CA SER A 170 19.78 -10.44 -12.49
C SER A 170 19.11 -11.61 -11.75
N GLN A 171 18.88 -11.46 -10.44
CA GLN A 171 18.22 -12.46 -9.61
C GLN A 171 16.80 -12.77 -10.09
N ILE A 172 16.05 -11.74 -10.48
CA ILE A 172 14.70 -11.89 -11.02
C ILE A 172 14.70 -12.68 -12.33
N MET A 173 15.65 -12.39 -13.22
CA MET A 173 15.73 -13.05 -14.54
C MET A 173 16.23 -14.50 -14.44
N GLU A 174 17.02 -14.83 -13.42
CA GLU A 174 17.47 -16.19 -13.10
C GLU A 174 16.36 -17.04 -12.47
N SER A 175 15.42 -16.44 -11.73
CA SER A 175 14.30 -17.14 -11.11
C SER A 175 13.15 -17.33 -12.10
N PRO A 176 12.78 -18.59 -12.48
CA PRO A 176 11.67 -18.83 -13.41
C PRO A 176 10.34 -18.25 -12.92
N THR A 177 10.09 -18.34 -11.61
CA THR A 177 8.87 -17.86 -10.97
C THR A 177 8.79 -16.35 -10.95
N LEU A 178 9.86 -15.66 -10.50
CA LEU A 178 9.85 -14.19 -10.47
C LEU A 178 9.83 -13.63 -11.88
N LYS A 179 10.60 -14.20 -12.81
CA LYS A 179 10.57 -13.83 -14.22
C LYS A 179 9.17 -13.90 -14.80
N TYR A 180 8.37 -14.92 -14.48
CA TYR A 180 6.98 -15.02 -14.92
C TYR A 180 6.14 -13.84 -14.42
N TYR A 181 6.21 -13.53 -13.13
CA TYR A 181 5.43 -12.43 -12.52
C TYR A 181 5.90 -11.05 -12.96
N THR A 182 7.19 -10.86 -13.23
CA THR A 182 7.75 -9.56 -13.63
C THR A 182 7.91 -9.41 -15.14
N HIS A 183 7.63 -10.43 -15.95
CA HIS A 183 7.99 -10.46 -17.38
C HIS A 183 7.52 -9.21 -18.15
N ARG A 184 6.31 -8.75 -17.88
CA ARG A 184 5.74 -7.56 -18.54
C ARG A 184 6.41 -6.27 -18.08
N VAL A 185 6.85 -6.21 -16.83
CA VAL A 185 7.55 -5.09 -16.21
C VAL A 185 9.01 -5.03 -16.67
N THR A 186 9.71 -6.17 -16.66
CA THR A 186 11.11 -6.23 -17.12
C THR A 186 11.21 -5.96 -18.62
N THR A 187 10.23 -6.38 -19.42
CA THR A 187 10.20 -6.11 -20.87
C THR A 187 9.98 -4.63 -21.18
N SER A 188 9.07 -3.93 -20.47
CA SER A 188 8.87 -2.49 -20.66
C SER A 188 10.06 -1.66 -20.17
N MET A 189 10.69 -2.05 -19.06
CA MET A 189 11.91 -1.41 -18.56
C MET A 189 13.11 -1.59 -19.49
N VAL A 190 13.26 -2.76 -20.15
CA VAL A 190 14.31 -2.97 -21.17
C VAL A 190 14.11 -2.07 -22.38
N GLN A 191 12.86 -1.86 -22.80
CA GLN A 191 12.54 -0.91 -23.87
C GLN A 191 12.78 0.53 -23.44
N GLU A 192 12.52 0.89 -22.17
CA GLU A 192 12.80 2.21 -21.61
C GLU A 192 14.29 2.48 -21.43
N ASN A 193 15.12 1.51 -21.03
CA ASN A 193 16.58 1.68 -20.97
C ASN A 193 17.21 1.81 -22.36
N LYS A 194 16.69 1.08 -23.37
CA LYS A 194 17.07 1.32 -24.77
C LYS A 194 16.63 2.71 -25.27
N LYS A 195 15.49 3.23 -24.78
CA LYS A 195 15.03 4.59 -25.06
C LYS A 195 15.69 5.66 -24.17
N HIS A 196 16.25 5.35 -23.01
CA HIS A 196 16.90 6.33 -22.13
C HIS A 196 18.33 6.65 -22.58
N VAL A 197 18.94 5.79 -23.39
CA VAL A 197 20.09 6.16 -24.24
C VAL A 197 19.66 7.12 -25.37
N SER A 198 18.36 7.29 -25.63
CA SER A 198 17.80 8.22 -26.62
C SER A 198 16.56 8.99 -26.12
N LYS A 199 16.76 9.97 -25.23
CA LYS A 199 15.79 11.04 -24.87
C LYS A 199 14.62 10.69 -23.91
N ARG A 200 14.72 11.29 -22.73
CA ARG A 200 13.71 12.00 -21.90
C ARG A 200 12.25 12.03 -22.44
N GLN A 201 11.34 11.23 -21.88
CA GLN A 201 9.92 11.62 -21.68
C GLN A 201 9.09 10.64 -20.82
N ARG A 202 8.25 11.22 -19.96
CA ARG A 202 7.26 10.59 -19.06
C ARG A 202 6.17 9.85 -19.85
N ARG A 203 5.73 8.66 -19.40
CA ARG A 203 4.35 8.16 -19.60
C ARG A 203 3.98 6.96 -18.71
N THR A 204 2.78 7.06 -18.15
CA THR A 204 2.05 6.15 -17.26
C THR A 204 1.64 4.85 -17.96
N TYR A 205 1.66 3.71 -17.26
CA TYR A 205 1.18 2.42 -17.74
C TYR A 205 -0.25 2.13 -17.24
N ARG A 206 -1.12 1.70 -18.17
CA ARG A 206 -2.51 1.25 -17.91
C ARG A 206 -2.70 -0.09 -18.64
N THR A 207 -3.21 -1.11 -17.97
CA THR A 207 -3.44 -2.46 -18.51
C THR A 207 -4.90 -2.63 -18.94
N ARG A 208 -5.13 -3.41 -20.01
CA ARG A 208 -6.44 -3.91 -20.47
C ARG A 208 -6.54 -5.40 -20.17
#